data_AF-A0A2H6HIL5-F1
#
_entry.id   AF-A0A2H6HIL5-F1
#
_cell.length_a   1.000
_cell.length_b   1.000
_cell.length_c   1.000
_cell.angle_alpha   90.00
_cell.angle_beta   90.00
_cell.angle_gamma   90.00
#
_symmetry.space_group_name_H-M   'P 1'
#
loop_
_entity.id
_entity.type
_entity.pdbx_description
1 polymer ?
#
loop_
_entity_poly.entity_id
_entity_poly.type
_entity_poly.pdbx_seq_one_letter_code
_entity_poly.pdbx_strand_id
1 'polypeptide(L)'
;MDKGGVFTTHEYREPPLVPGQDPTGPIETLLGSFATEGEAVAVGRAAWETFRQSGSHDVAWWLVRATGEELARWIADSGSDVQRVLNLRTNTLVELSH
;
A
#
# COMPACT_ATOMS: atom_id res chain seq x y z
N MET A 1 -12.64 17.29 15.85
CA MET A 1 -12.66 16.00 16.56
C MET A 1 -11.70 15.09 15.83
N ASP A 2 -10.49 14.94 16.35
CA ASP A 2 -9.59 13.89 15.88
C ASP A 2 -10.23 12.56 16.26
N LYS A 3 -10.82 11.87 15.28
CA LYS A 3 -11.03 10.44 15.41
C LYS A 3 -9.63 9.83 15.35
N GLY A 4 -8.99 9.69 16.50
CA GLY A 4 -7.76 8.91 16.65
C GLY A 4 -8.06 7.46 16.29
N GLY A 5 -8.08 7.18 14.99
CA GLY A 5 -8.30 5.86 14.43
C GLY A 5 -6.95 5.16 14.33
N VAL A 6 -6.95 3.85 14.57
CA VAL A 6 -5.80 3.00 14.26
C VAL A 6 -5.64 2.98 12.74
N PHE A 7 -4.45 3.21 12.23
CA PHE A 7 -4.12 3.09 10.82
C PHE A 7 -3.45 1.73 10.57
N THR A 8 -3.80 1.05 9.49
CA THR A 8 -3.17 -0.21 9.11
C THR A 8 -2.42 -0.07 7.81
N THR A 9 -1.26 -0.74 7.73
CA THR A 9 -0.48 -0.85 6.50
C THR A 9 -0.55 -2.27 6.01
N HIS A 10 -1.01 -2.45 4.77
CA HIS A 10 -1.14 -3.74 4.13
C HIS A 10 -0.26 -3.79 2.90
N GLU A 11 0.37 -4.95 2.68
CA GLU A 11 1.06 -5.31 1.47
C GLU A 11 0.23 -6.36 0.74
N TYR A 12 0.12 -6.21 -0.57
CA TYR A 12 -0.47 -7.19 -1.46
C TYR A 12 0.60 -7.59 -2.46
N ARG A 13 0.88 -8.90 -2.56
CA ARG A 13 1.82 -9.44 -3.54
C ARG A 13 1.13 -10.46 -4.43
N GLU A 14 1.26 -10.27 -5.73
CA GLU A 14 0.81 -11.20 -6.74
C GLU A 14 2.03 -11.82 -7.44
N PRO A 15 2.24 -13.14 -7.30
CA PRO A 15 3.29 -13.84 -8.04
C PRO A 15 3.10 -13.67 -9.55
N PRO A 16 4.19 -13.73 -10.34
CA PRO A 16 4.09 -13.64 -11.78
C PRO A 16 3.23 -14.78 -12.34
N LEU A 17 2.43 -14.47 -13.36
CA LEU A 17 1.64 -15.46 -14.07
C LEU A 17 2.56 -16.49 -14.73
N VAL A 18 2.37 -17.76 -14.39
CA VAL A 18 3.08 -18.88 -15.01
C VAL A 18 2.15 -19.56 -16.01
N PRO A 19 2.54 -19.67 -17.30
CA PRO A 19 1.71 -20.32 -18.31
C PRO A 19 1.33 -21.75 -17.92
N GLY A 20 0.03 -22.06 -17.97
CA GLY A 20 -0.50 -23.38 -17.62
C GLY A 20 -0.76 -23.61 -16.13
N GLN A 21 -0.53 -22.59 -15.27
CA GLN A 21 -0.98 -22.60 -13.88
C GLN A 21 -2.15 -21.63 -13.68
N ASP A 22 -3.06 -21.99 -12.78
CA ASP A 22 -4.14 -21.09 -12.38
C ASP A 22 -3.58 -19.91 -11.58
N PRO A 23 -4.07 -18.68 -11.81
CA PRO A 23 -3.68 -17.52 -11.02
C PRO A 23 -4.02 -17.73 -9.54
N THR A 24 -3.04 -17.50 -8.66
CA THR A 24 -3.24 -17.61 -7.20
C THR A 24 -3.90 -16.37 -6.61
N GLY A 25 -3.88 -15.25 -7.34
CA GLY A 25 -4.33 -13.95 -6.87
C GLY A 25 -3.37 -13.31 -5.87
N PRO A 26 -3.67 -12.09 -5.40
CA PRO A 26 -2.81 -11.37 -4.48
C PRO A 26 -2.87 -11.96 -3.06
N ILE A 27 -1.70 -12.15 -2.47
CA ILE A 27 -1.51 -12.50 -1.07
C ILE A 27 -1.46 -11.20 -0.27
N GLU A 28 -2.42 -11.02 0.64
CA GLU A 28 -2.48 -9.89 1.55
C GLU A 28 -1.69 -10.17 2.85
N THR A 29 -0.82 -9.24 3.23
CA THR A 29 -0.04 -9.26 4.47
C THR A 29 -0.24 -7.96 5.24
N LEU A 30 -0.67 -8.05 6.51
CA LEU A 30 -0.69 -6.90 7.42
C LEU A 30 0.74 -6.60 7.90
N LEU A 31 1.27 -5.44 7.54
CA LEU A 31 2.60 -4.99 7.98
C LEU A 31 2.57 -4.34 9.37
N GLY A 32 1.42 -3.81 9.80
CA GLY A 32 1.26 -3.26 11.14
C GLY A 32 0.01 -2.43 11.35
N SER A 33 -0.21 -2.06 12.60
CA SER A 33 -1.26 -1.15 13.07
C SER A 33 -0.63 -0.02 13.87
N PHE A 34 -1.01 1.22 13.59
CA PHE A 34 -0.31 2.43 14.02
C PHE A 34 -1.27 3.46 14.57
N ALA A 35 -0.79 4.31 15.47
CA ALA A 35 -1.59 5.38 16.06
C ALA A 35 -1.79 6.55 15.08
N THR A 36 -0.85 6.72 14.15
CA THR A 36 -0.86 7.83 13.19
C THR A 36 -0.73 7.36 11.74
N GLU A 37 -1.30 8.14 10.83
CA GLU A 37 -1.18 7.91 9.38
C GLU A 37 0.28 7.98 8.92
N GLY A 38 1.06 8.92 9.49
CA GLY A 38 2.47 9.10 9.13
C GLY A 38 3.33 7.88 9.45
N GLU A 39 3.14 7.25 10.60
CA GLU A 39 3.84 6.00 10.96
C GLU A 39 3.47 4.86 9.99
N ALA A 40 2.18 4.71 9.69
CA ALA A 40 1.70 3.69 8.76
C ALA A 40 2.30 3.88 7.35
N VAL A 41 2.32 5.12 6.85
CA VAL A 41 2.93 5.48 5.57
C VAL A 41 4.44 5.24 5.58
N ALA A 42 5.13 5.56 6.67
CA ALA A 42 6.58 5.35 6.78
C ALA A 42 6.93 3.85 6.67
N VAL A 43 6.17 2.97 7.34
CA VAL A 43 6.36 1.51 7.22
C VAL A 43 6.05 1.02 5.81
N GLY A 44 4.93 1.48 5.21
CA GLY A 44 4.57 1.10 3.85
C GLY A 44 5.62 1.52 2.82
N ARG A 45 6.13 2.74 2.94
CA ARG A 45 7.19 3.26 2.07
C ARG A 45 8.49 2.49 2.21
N ALA A 46 8.93 2.18 3.43
CA ALA A 46 10.14 1.38 3.64
C ALA A 46 10.02 -0.02 3.03
N ALA A 47 8.85 -0.67 3.16
CA ALA A 47 8.58 -1.97 2.54
C ALA A 47 8.57 -1.88 1.00
N TRP A 48 7.93 -0.86 0.45
CA TRP A 48 7.93 -0.57 -1.00
C TRP A 48 9.34 -0.37 -1.55
N GLU A 49 10.15 0.48 -0.92
CA GLU A 49 11.53 0.74 -1.32
C GLU A 49 12.38 -0.54 -1.25
N THR A 50 12.24 -1.32 -0.17
CA THR A 50 12.93 -2.60 0.00
C THR A 50 12.56 -3.59 -1.09
N PHE A 51 11.26 -3.72 -1.40
CA PHE A 51 10.78 -4.63 -2.44
C PHE A 51 11.35 -4.25 -3.81
N ARG A 52 11.33 -2.96 -4.16
CA ARG A 52 11.88 -2.48 -5.44
C ARG A 52 13.38 -2.74 -5.60
N GLN A 53 14.11 -2.82 -4.50
CA GLN A 53 15.53 -3.15 -4.48
C GLN A 53 15.81 -4.67 -4.48
N SER A 54 14.79 -5.50 -4.25
CA SER A 54 14.95 -6.96 -4.11
C SER A 54 15.23 -7.69 -5.42
N GLY A 55 14.87 -7.09 -6.57
CA GLY A 55 14.89 -7.76 -7.87
C GLY A 55 13.76 -8.79 -8.08
N SER A 56 12.75 -8.82 -7.20
CA SER A 56 11.56 -9.67 -7.40
C SER A 56 10.80 -9.30 -8.68
N HIS A 57 10.19 -10.32 -9.30
CA HIS A 57 9.30 -10.17 -10.43
C HIS A 57 7.81 -10.19 -10.03
N ASP A 58 7.51 -10.28 -8.73
CA ASP A 58 6.13 -10.17 -8.25
C ASP A 58 5.60 -8.75 -8.49
N VAL A 59 4.31 -8.65 -8.75
CA VAL A 59 3.60 -7.35 -8.72
C VAL A 59 3.16 -7.11 -7.28
N ALA A 60 3.41 -5.91 -6.76
CA ALA A 60 3.08 -5.60 -5.37
C ALA A 60 2.56 -4.18 -5.20
N TRP A 61 1.61 -4.02 -4.28
CA TRP A 61 1.12 -2.71 -3.86
C TRP A 61 0.95 -2.63 -2.35
N TRP A 62 1.10 -1.42 -1.81
CA TRP A 62 0.99 -1.14 -0.39
C TRP A 62 -0.13 -0.15 -0.16
N LEU A 63 -0.98 -0.41 0.83
CA LEU A 63 -2.12 0.44 1.19
C LEU A 63 -2.04 0.82 2.66
N VAL A 64 -2.27 2.11 2.94
CA VAL A 64 -2.59 2.59 4.30
C VAL A 64 -4.06 2.93 4.38
N ARG A 65 -4.76 2.44 5.41
CA ARG A 65 -6.18 2.71 5.68
C ARG A 65 -6.35 3.13 7.12
N ALA A 66 -7.31 4.02 7.42
CA ALA A 66 -7.80 4.09 8.79
C ALA A 66 -8.75 2.91 9.06
N THR A 67 -8.78 2.43 10.29
CA THR A 67 -9.63 1.30 10.68
C THR A 67 -11.09 1.59 10.36
N GLY A 68 -11.72 0.68 9.62
CA GLY A 68 -13.12 0.80 9.20
C GLY A 68 -13.33 1.64 7.94
N GLU A 69 -12.28 2.16 7.30
CA GLU A 69 -12.38 2.80 5.99
C GLU A 69 -12.19 1.78 4.85
N GLU A 70 -13.02 1.90 3.82
CA GLU A 70 -12.90 1.11 2.59
C GLU A 70 -11.84 1.69 1.65
N LEU A 71 -11.59 3.00 1.72
CA LEU A 71 -10.66 3.69 0.85
C LEU A 71 -9.27 3.78 1.47
N ALA A 72 -8.24 3.53 0.65
CA ALA A 72 -6.86 3.73 1.05
C ALA A 72 -6.52 5.23 1.11
N ARG A 73 -5.88 5.63 2.20
CA ARG A 73 -5.35 6.98 2.41
C ARG A 73 -4.03 7.21 1.70
N TRP A 74 -3.25 6.14 1.54
CA TRP A 74 -2.02 6.15 0.76
C TRP A 74 -1.86 4.83 0.01
N ILE A 75 -1.31 4.91 -1.20
CA ILE A 75 -0.99 3.77 -2.06
C ILE A 75 0.37 3.95 -2.73
N ALA A 76 1.14 2.87 -2.81
CA ALA A 76 2.31 2.73 -3.66
C ALA A 76 2.25 1.41 -4.44
N ASP A 77 2.80 1.42 -5.65
CA ASP A 77 2.88 0.29 -6.57
C ASP A 77 4.36 -0.03 -6.87
N SER A 78 4.73 -1.30 -6.93
CA SER A 78 6.12 -1.72 -7.12
C SER A 78 6.69 -1.36 -8.50
N GLY A 79 5.84 -1.25 -9.51
CA GLY A 79 6.18 -0.88 -10.88
C GLY A 79 6.26 0.63 -11.12
N SER A 80 5.89 1.46 -10.14
CA SER A 80 5.90 2.92 -10.24
C SER A 80 6.86 3.55 -9.23
N ASP A 81 7.42 4.71 -9.56
CA ASP A 81 8.09 5.64 -8.64
C ASP A 81 7.14 6.65 -8.00
N VAL A 82 5.87 6.66 -8.42
CA VAL A 82 4.84 7.55 -7.92
C VAL A 82 4.11 6.91 -6.75
N GLN A 83 3.91 7.70 -5.70
CA GLN A 83 3.00 7.39 -4.61
C GLN A 83 1.76 8.24 -4.72
N ARG A 84 0.63 7.78 -4.17
CA ARG A 84 -0.62 8.53 -4.20
C ARG A 84 -1.23 8.60 -2.81
N VAL A 85 -1.84 9.74 -2.51
CA VAL A 85 -2.61 9.97 -1.27
C VAL A 85 -4.06 10.30 -1.62
N LEU A 86 -5.00 9.79 -0.84
CA LEU A 86 -6.40 10.14 -0.99
C LEU A 86 -6.67 11.51 -0.37
N ASN A 87 -7.08 12.46 -1.22
CA ASN A 87 -7.63 13.71 -0.75
C ASN A 87 -9.09 13.49 -0.31
N LEU A 88 -9.33 13.44 1.00
CA LEU A 88 -10.66 13.21 1.57
C LEU A 88 -11.67 14.33 1.31
N ARG A 89 -11.21 15.54 0.95
CA ARG A 89 -12.11 16.65 0.63
C ARG A 89 -12.73 16.46 -0.76
N THR A 90 -11.93 15.96 -1.71
CA THR A 90 -12.33 15.80 -3.11
C THR A 90 -12.62 14.35 -3.49
N ASN A 91 -12.29 13.41 -2.60
CA ASN A 91 -12.32 11.97 -2.81
C ASN A 91 -11.53 11.52 -4.05
N THR A 92 -10.36 12.13 -4.26
CA THR A 92 -9.48 11.86 -5.40
C THR A 92 -8.10 11.42 -4.94
N LEU A 93 -7.47 10.52 -5.69
CA LEU A 93 -6.05 10.20 -5.51
C LEU A 93 -5.19 11.34 -6.08
N VAL A 94 -4.29 11.85 -5.25
CA VAL A 94 -3.31 12.88 -5.61
C VAL A 94 -1.95 12.23 -5.70
N GLU A 95 -1.26 12.41 -6.82
CA GLU A 95 0.10 11.93 -7.00
C GLU A 95 1.08 12.78 -6.19
N LEU A 96 2.01 12.10 -5.52
CA LEU A 96 3.14 12.70 -4.84
C LEU A 96 4.37 12.47 -5.72
N SER A 97 4.89 13.54 -6.29
CA SER A 97 6.22 13.56 -6.88
C SER A 97 7.27 13.64 -5.76
N HIS A 98 8.34 12.87 -5.91
CA HIS A 98 9.53 12.97 -5.04
C HIS A 98 10.30 14.26 -5.29
#